data_AF-A0A9P9PLF9-F1
#
_entry.id   AF-A0A9P9PLF9-F1
#
_cell.length_a   1.000
_cell.length_b   1.000
_cell.length_c   1.000
_cell.angle_alpha   90.00
_cell.angle_beta   90.00
_cell.angle_gamma   90.00
#
_symmetry.space_group_name_H-M   'P 1'
#
loop_
_entity.id
_entity.type
_entity.pdbx_description
1 polymer ?
#
loop_
_entity_poly.entity_id
_entity_poly.type
_entity_poly.pdbx_seq_one_letter_code
_entity_poly.pdbx_strand_id
1 'polypeptide(L)'
;MKPSLRTLAVYLGFSRLAVSWVHPGILHNIADLSRIKKLVASKTQPWYEAYQAFAADSNSLLIYSFTGACPVVTPDKNANLIVCMGQFASDSVAALQLAMMWTISGSTSYADKATAILSGWGSTHTDDLPCSPGTDDQLAAALFGSNLVNAAEIIRYTYSGASYSGGWTASSIDTFSTMVNDVLVPPASLTNSTPAVSYLFQANWGTSSEKFMLASAVFLETPHFTTTPKNQFCIPPAPICPVLFLPPARAPRAIAISSIRNLD
;
A
#
# COMPACT_ATOMS: atom_id res chain seq x y z
N MET A 1 18.22 -59.01 -37.92
CA MET A 1 18.86 -57.98 -37.06
C MET A 1 18.01 -56.72 -37.13
N LYS A 2 17.41 -56.28 -36.01
CA LYS A 2 16.59 -55.06 -35.94
C LYS A 2 17.46 -53.90 -35.44
N PRO A 3 17.41 -52.69 -36.03
CA PRO A 3 18.16 -51.55 -35.53
C PRO A 3 17.47 -50.94 -34.31
N SER A 4 18.24 -50.59 -33.28
CA SER A 4 17.74 -49.92 -32.07
C SER A 4 17.64 -48.42 -32.30
N LEU A 5 16.43 -47.85 -32.20
CA LEU A 5 16.25 -46.40 -32.09
C LEU A 5 16.70 -45.93 -30.71
N ARG A 6 17.68 -45.03 -30.66
CA ARG A 6 17.98 -44.23 -29.47
C ARG A 6 17.20 -42.92 -29.57
N THR A 7 16.15 -42.79 -28.76
CA THR A 7 15.39 -41.54 -28.63
C THR A 7 16.19 -40.55 -27.78
N LEU A 8 16.63 -39.45 -28.38
CA LEU A 8 17.24 -38.32 -27.66
C LEU A 8 16.10 -37.41 -27.16
N ALA A 9 15.83 -37.42 -25.86
CA ALA A 9 14.87 -36.49 -25.26
C ALA A 9 15.55 -35.12 -25.09
N VAL A 10 15.16 -34.15 -25.91
CA VAL A 10 15.53 -32.73 -25.72
C VAL A 10 14.61 -32.17 -24.65
N TYR A 11 15.13 -31.97 -23.43
CA TYR A 11 14.46 -31.21 -22.40
C TYR A 11 14.56 -29.72 -22.74
N LEU A 12 13.51 -29.17 -23.37
CA LEU A 12 13.30 -27.72 -23.42
C LEU A 12 12.95 -27.25 -22.02
N GLY A 13 13.96 -26.82 -21.25
CA GLY A 13 13.76 -26.12 -20.00
C GLY A 13 13.06 -24.80 -20.26
N PHE A 14 11.82 -24.66 -19.82
CA PHE A 14 11.17 -23.36 -19.72
C PHE A 14 11.79 -22.59 -18.55
N SER A 15 12.75 -21.72 -18.85
CA SER A 15 13.18 -20.69 -17.91
C SER A 15 11.98 -19.79 -17.60
N ARG A 16 11.41 -19.90 -16.40
CA ARG A 16 10.45 -18.92 -15.89
C ARG A 16 11.18 -17.59 -15.81
N LEU A 17 10.83 -16.63 -16.66
CA LEU A 17 11.28 -15.25 -16.49
C LEU A 17 10.70 -14.75 -15.16
N ALA A 18 11.57 -14.45 -14.20
CA ALA A 18 11.17 -13.81 -12.96
C ALA A 18 10.63 -12.41 -13.30
N VAL A 19 9.35 -12.17 -13.02
CA VAL A 19 8.78 -10.83 -13.05
C VAL A 19 9.18 -10.17 -11.74
N SER A 20 9.90 -9.04 -11.81
CA SER A 20 10.26 -8.25 -10.63
C SER A 20 9.21 -7.20 -10.34
N TRP A 21 8.91 -6.99 -9.06
CA TRP A 21 8.12 -5.84 -8.61
C TRP A 21 8.86 -4.53 -8.92
N VAL A 22 8.11 -3.49 -9.29
CA VAL A 22 8.64 -2.14 -9.53
C VAL A 22 8.31 -1.29 -8.33
N HIS A 23 9.31 -0.58 -7.83
CA HIS A 23 9.15 0.22 -6.63
C HIS A 23 9.76 1.64 -6.76
N PRO A 24 9.12 2.67 -6.18
CA PRO A 24 7.72 2.68 -5.76
C PRO A 24 6.77 2.32 -6.91
N GLY A 25 5.76 1.50 -6.63
CA GLY A 25 4.86 0.95 -7.65
C GLY A 25 3.37 1.01 -7.35
N ILE A 26 2.99 1.57 -6.20
CA ILE A 26 1.60 1.58 -5.71
C ILE A 26 0.80 2.72 -6.35
N LEU A 27 0.79 3.92 -5.76
CA LEU A 27 0.17 5.11 -6.37
C LEU A 27 1.18 5.99 -7.13
N HIS A 28 2.45 5.93 -6.74
CA HIS A 28 3.51 6.74 -7.29
C HIS A 28 4.69 5.88 -7.67
N ASN A 29 5.40 6.28 -8.72
CA ASN A 29 6.73 5.77 -9.05
C ASN A 29 7.76 6.91 -9.05
N ILE A 30 9.06 6.58 -9.14
CA ILE A 30 10.14 7.57 -9.09
C ILE A 30 9.97 8.66 -10.17
N ALA A 31 9.52 8.31 -11.37
CA ALA A 31 9.32 9.27 -12.46
C ALA A 31 8.19 10.26 -12.15
N ASP A 32 7.09 9.78 -11.56
CA ASP A 32 5.98 10.62 -11.11
C ASP A 32 6.39 11.57 -9.99
N LEU A 33 7.08 11.07 -8.97
CA LEU A 33 7.58 11.89 -7.86
C LEU A 33 8.55 12.97 -8.37
N SER A 34 9.45 12.61 -9.28
CA SER A 34 10.38 13.54 -9.93
C SER A 34 9.67 14.60 -10.77
N ARG A 35 8.60 14.21 -11.48
CA ARG A 35 7.77 15.13 -12.26
C ARG A 35 7.07 16.14 -11.36
N ILE A 36 6.48 15.71 -10.25
CA ILE A 36 5.83 16.60 -9.27
C ILE A 36 6.87 17.59 -8.73
N LYS A 37 8.01 17.10 -8.24
CA LYS A 37 9.11 17.95 -7.74
C LYS A 37 9.52 19.02 -8.75
N LYS A 38 9.72 18.62 -10.01
CA LYS A 38 10.12 19.55 -11.08
C LYS A 38 9.07 20.64 -11.31
N LEU A 39 7.80 20.26 -11.42
CA LEU A 39 6.70 21.20 -11.68
C LEU A 39 6.48 22.18 -10.54
N VAL A 40 6.64 21.72 -9.29
CA VAL A 40 6.58 22.57 -8.10
C VAL A 40 7.78 23.53 -8.07
N ALA A 41 9.00 23.03 -8.33
CA ALA A 41 10.20 23.87 -8.36
C ALA A 41 10.16 24.95 -9.45
N SER A 42 9.56 24.64 -10.61
CA SER A 42 9.33 25.61 -11.69
C SER A 42 8.09 26.48 -11.51
N LYS A 43 7.36 26.33 -10.40
CA LYS A 43 6.10 27.04 -10.12
C LYS A 43 5.06 26.92 -11.25
N THR A 44 5.04 25.77 -11.92
CA THR A 44 4.15 25.51 -13.05
C THR A 44 2.73 25.25 -12.55
N GLN A 45 1.76 25.95 -13.13
CA GLN A 45 0.35 25.78 -12.79
C GLN A 45 -0.31 24.65 -13.59
N PRO A 46 -1.29 23.92 -13.00
CA PRO A 46 -1.87 24.11 -11.66
C PRO A 46 -1.12 23.40 -10.51
N TRP A 47 0.00 22.71 -10.78
CA TRP A 47 0.71 21.91 -9.78
C TRP A 47 1.26 22.73 -8.61
N TYR A 48 1.74 23.95 -8.87
CA TYR A 48 2.28 24.79 -7.81
C TYR A 48 1.19 25.27 -6.86
N GLU A 49 0.04 25.71 -7.37
CA GLU A 49 -1.12 26.08 -6.54
C GLU A 49 -1.60 24.90 -5.70
N ALA A 50 -1.71 23.71 -6.29
CA ALA A 50 -2.07 22.49 -5.56
C ALA A 50 -1.04 22.17 -4.46
N TYR A 51 0.26 22.34 -4.74
CA TYR A 51 1.31 22.18 -3.73
C TYR A 51 1.20 23.20 -2.60
N GLN A 52 0.84 24.45 -2.89
CA GLN A 52 0.66 25.46 -1.83
C GLN A 52 -0.49 25.10 -0.88
N ALA A 53 -1.62 24.63 -1.42
CA ALA A 53 -2.72 24.13 -0.61
C ALA A 53 -2.31 22.88 0.19
N PHE A 54 -1.62 21.94 -0.45
CA PHE A 54 -1.10 20.73 0.17
C PHE A 54 -0.14 21.04 1.33
N ALA A 55 0.84 21.92 1.11
CA ALA A 55 1.82 22.31 2.12
C ALA A 55 1.22 23.09 3.31
N ALA A 56 -0.01 23.62 3.17
CA ALA A 56 -0.74 24.29 4.24
C ALA A 56 -1.64 23.35 5.06
N ASP A 57 -1.87 22.11 4.61
CA ASP A 57 -2.66 21.12 5.34
C ASP A 57 -1.99 20.74 6.66
N SER A 58 -2.76 20.63 7.74
CA SER A 58 -2.22 20.33 9.08
C SER A 58 -1.44 19.02 9.14
N ASN A 59 -1.75 18.04 8.29
CA ASN A 59 -1.06 16.76 8.23
C ASN A 59 0.24 16.82 7.40
N SER A 60 0.42 17.86 6.57
CA SER A 60 1.64 18.12 5.81
C SER A 60 2.68 18.90 6.61
N LEU A 61 2.31 19.52 7.74
CA LEU A 61 3.22 20.37 8.49
C LEU A 61 4.16 19.59 9.42
N LEU A 62 5.40 20.07 9.56
CA LEU A 62 6.35 19.53 10.55
C LEU A 62 5.91 19.73 12.01
N ILE A 63 4.90 20.57 12.26
CA ILE A 63 4.30 20.71 13.59
C ILE A 63 3.30 19.60 13.91
N TYR A 64 2.95 18.73 12.95
CA TYR A 64 2.11 17.56 13.20
C TYR A 64 2.71 16.72 14.33
N SER A 65 1.93 16.42 15.36
CA SER A 65 2.41 15.75 16.57
C SER A 65 1.97 14.30 16.60
N PHE A 66 2.87 13.39 16.23
CA PHE A 66 2.69 11.96 16.47
C PHE A 66 2.94 11.67 17.96
N THR A 67 1.90 11.21 18.66
CA THR A 67 1.96 10.93 20.12
C THR A 67 2.31 9.48 20.44
N GLY A 68 2.74 8.69 19.45
CA GLY A 68 2.93 7.26 19.57
C GLY A 68 1.67 6.49 19.20
N ALA A 69 1.83 5.31 18.61
CA ALA A 69 0.71 4.47 18.25
C ALA A 69 0.03 3.92 19.51
N CYS A 70 -1.30 3.86 19.48
CA CYS A 70 -2.07 3.32 20.60
C CYS A 70 -2.24 1.82 20.42
N PRO A 71 -2.44 1.09 21.54
CA PRO A 71 -2.61 -0.36 21.49
C PRO A 71 -3.84 -0.71 20.64
N VAL A 72 -5.00 -0.10 20.93
CA VAL A 72 -6.30 -0.46 20.37
C VAL A 72 -6.83 0.53 19.33
N VAL A 73 -7.13 0.03 18.14
CA VAL A 73 -7.86 0.75 17.08
C VAL A 73 -9.09 -0.08 16.71
N THR A 74 -10.26 0.42 17.08
CA THR A 74 -11.55 -0.16 16.69
C THR A 74 -12.57 0.96 16.49
N PRO A 75 -13.49 0.85 15.52
CA PRO A 75 -14.65 1.73 15.38
C PRO A 75 -15.76 1.38 16.40
N ASP A 76 -15.68 0.25 17.10
CA ASP A 76 -16.63 -0.14 18.14
C ASP A 76 -16.51 0.79 19.37
N LYS A 77 -17.63 1.37 19.79
CA LYS A 77 -17.72 2.34 20.88
C LYS A 77 -17.97 1.70 22.24
N ASN A 78 -17.94 0.37 22.36
CA ASN A 78 -18.07 -0.31 23.64
C ASN A 78 -17.05 0.24 24.65
N ALA A 79 -17.57 0.77 25.75
CA ALA A 79 -17.03 1.93 26.49
C ALA A 79 -15.79 1.69 27.39
N ASN A 80 -15.01 0.62 27.20
CA ASN A 80 -13.88 0.29 28.08
C ASN A 80 -12.53 0.14 27.36
N LEU A 81 -12.45 0.47 26.07
CA LEU A 81 -11.20 0.45 25.30
C LEU A 81 -10.73 1.89 25.06
N ILE A 82 -9.41 2.13 25.12
CA ILE A 82 -8.82 3.37 24.62
C ILE A 82 -8.95 3.31 23.10
N VAL A 83 -10.05 3.86 22.57
CA VAL A 83 -10.34 3.90 21.15
C VAL A 83 -9.59 5.07 20.52
N CYS A 84 -8.64 4.79 19.62
CA CYS A 84 -7.89 5.84 18.93
C CYS A 84 -8.02 5.81 17.40
N MET A 85 -9.18 5.39 16.91
CA MET A 85 -9.53 5.41 15.48
C MET A 85 -9.25 6.78 14.81
N GLY A 86 -9.57 7.89 15.49
CA GLY A 86 -9.26 9.24 14.97
C GLY A 86 -7.76 9.52 14.84
N GLN A 87 -6.95 8.97 15.77
CA GLN A 87 -5.50 9.10 15.71
C GLN A 87 -4.92 8.25 14.58
N PHE A 88 -5.30 6.97 14.48
CA PHE A 88 -4.85 6.10 13.39
C PHE A 88 -5.20 6.68 12.01
N ALA A 89 -6.42 7.22 11.87
CA ALA A 89 -6.84 7.91 10.66
C ALA A 89 -5.93 9.10 10.33
N SER A 90 -5.72 10.01 11.29
CA SER A 90 -4.90 11.22 11.10
C SER A 90 -3.44 10.88 10.83
N ASP A 91 -2.87 9.94 11.59
CA ASP A 91 -1.50 9.47 11.44
C ASP A 91 -1.27 8.82 10.08
N SER A 92 -2.23 8.04 9.58
CA SER A 92 -2.12 7.44 8.24
C SER A 92 -2.04 8.49 7.14
N VAL A 93 -2.84 9.55 7.25
CA VAL A 93 -2.85 10.67 6.30
C VAL A 93 -1.55 11.46 6.43
N ALA A 94 -1.14 11.79 7.65
CA ALA A 94 0.10 12.50 7.91
C ALA A 94 1.33 11.74 7.40
N ALA A 95 1.42 10.43 7.62
CA ALA A 95 2.52 9.62 7.08
C ALA A 95 2.66 9.77 5.56
N LEU A 96 1.56 9.65 4.82
CA LEU A 96 1.55 9.79 3.36
C LEU A 96 1.88 11.22 2.93
N GLN A 97 1.27 12.21 3.58
CA GLN A 97 1.50 13.61 3.23
C GLN A 97 2.95 14.03 3.50
N LEU A 98 3.51 13.65 4.65
CA LEU A 98 4.90 13.91 5.01
C LEU A 98 5.87 13.18 4.07
N ALA A 99 5.58 11.95 3.66
CA ALA A 99 6.39 11.24 2.66
C ALA A 99 6.38 11.97 1.29
N MET A 100 5.24 12.52 0.87
CA MET A 100 5.15 13.34 -0.33
C MET A 100 5.89 14.67 -0.16
N MET A 101 5.74 15.36 0.97
CA MET A 101 6.48 16.59 1.29
C MET A 101 8.00 16.37 1.26
N TRP A 102 8.47 15.21 1.75
CA TRP A 102 9.87 14.80 1.60
C TRP A 102 10.30 14.77 0.13
N THR A 103 9.57 14.03 -0.73
CA THR A 103 9.96 13.89 -2.15
C THR A 103 9.94 15.21 -2.90
N ILE A 104 9.00 16.11 -2.58
CA ILE A 104 8.84 17.41 -3.25
C ILE A 104 9.90 18.40 -2.76
N SER A 105 10.03 18.58 -1.44
CA SER A 105 10.91 19.60 -0.85
C SER A 105 12.37 19.16 -0.76
N GLY A 106 12.64 17.85 -0.62
CA GLY A 106 13.95 17.31 -0.29
C GLY A 106 14.41 17.57 1.14
N SER A 107 13.54 18.04 2.04
CA SER A 107 13.87 18.25 3.46
C SER A 107 13.70 16.96 4.27
N THR A 108 14.80 16.42 4.79
CA THR A 108 14.81 15.12 5.49
C THR A 108 13.91 15.10 6.72
N SER A 109 13.64 16.26 7.35
CA SER A 109 12.73 16.37 8.48
C SER A 109 11.32 15.83 8.21
N TYR A 110 10.84 15.93 6.96
CA TYR A 110 9.56 15.32 6.58
C TYR A 110 9.65 13.79 6.53
N ALA A 111 10.75 13.26 5.99
CA ALA A 111 10.99 11.83 5.90
C ALA A 111 11.20 11.21 7.28
N ASP A 112 11.92 11.90 8.17
CA ASP A 112 12.13 11.50 9.56
C ASP A 112 10.78 11.38 10.29
N LYS A 113 9.89 12.36 10.13
CA LYS A 113 8.57 12.34 10.77
C LYS A 113 7.65 11.27 10.18
N ALA A 114 7.65 11.09 8.86
CA ALA A 114 6.92 9.99 8.22
C ALA A 114 7.41 8.64 8.73
N THR A 115 8.73 8.45 8.82
CA THR A 115 9.37 7.24 9.32
C THR A 115 9.03 6.97 10.80
N ALA A 116 8.95 8.02 11.62
CA ALA A 116 8.55 7.91 13.02
C ALA A 116 7.11 7.39 13.17
N ILE A 117 6.17 7.90 12.35
CA ILE A 117 4.78 7.41 12.34
C ILE A 117 4.74 5.95 11.89
N LEU A 118 5.39 5.62 10.75
CA LEU A 118 5.41 4.27 10.20
C LEU A 118 6.00 3.25 11.18
N SER A 119 7.15 3.58 11.78
CA SER A 119 7.83 2.69 12.73
C SER A 119 7.08 2.60 14.06
N GLY A 120 6.42 3.68 14.48
CA GLY A 120 5.57 3.69 15.67
C GLY A 120 4.36 2.75 15.53
N TRP A 121 3.62 2.85 14.43
CA TRP A 121 2.51 1.93 14.15
C TRP A 121 2.98 0.50 13.90
N GLY A 122 4.08 0.30 13.17
CA GLY A 122 4.63 -1.04 12.92
C GLY A 122 5.04 -1.78 14.19
N SER A 123 5.44 -1.06 15.25
CA SER A 123 5.89 -1.66 16.52
C SER A 123 4.76 -1.90 17.54
N THR A 124 3.51 -1.57 17.20
CA THR A 124 2.35 -1.87 18.04
C THR A 124 1.96 -3.34 17.87
N HIS A 125 1.73 -4.06 18.98
CA HIS A 125 1.56 -5.51 18.97
C HIS A 125 0.26 -5.93 18.26
N THR A 126 0.34 -7.07 17.58
CA THR A 126 -0.72 -7.69 16.77
C THR A 126 -1.98 -8.05 17.57
N ASP A 127 -1.82 -8.30 18.87
CA ASP A 127 -2.90 -8.69 19.77
C ASP A 127 -3.74 -7.49 20.25
N ASP A 128 -3.18 -6.29 20.10
CA ASP A 128 -3.72 -5.06 20.67
C ASP A 128 -4.62 -4.30 19.71
N LEU A 129 -4.62 -4.60 18.41
CA LEU A 129 -5.56 -4.04 17.45
C LEU A 129 -6.78 -4.97 17.36
N PRO A 130 -7.82 -4.80 18.21
CA PRO A 130 -9.08 -5.49 18.02
C PRO A 130 -9.74 -4.86 16.81
N CYS A 131 -9.32 -5.31 15.63
CA CYS A 131 -10.30 -5.63 14.61
C CYS A 131 -11.16 -6.77 15.16
N SER A 132 -12.00 -6.42 16.14
CA SER A 132 -13.06 -7.25 16.69
C SER A 132 -13.92 -7.70 15.51
N PRO A 133 -14.73 -8.75 15.61
CA PRO A 133 -15.50 -9.19 14.46
C PRO A 133 -16.74 -8.26 14.33
N GLY A 134 -16.49 -7.01 13.95
CA GLY A 134 -17.44 -5.96 13.60
C GLY A 134 -17.23 -5.51 12.17
N THR A 135 -18.24 -4.86 11.58
CA THR A 135 -18.28 -4.59 10.13
C THR A 135 -17.28 -3.54 9.65
N ASP A 136 -16.92 -2.59 10.51
CA ASP A 136 -16.17 -1.40 10.12
C ASP A 136 -14.64 -1.60 10.19
N ASP A 137 -14.17 -2.69 10.81
CA ASP A 137 -12.74 -3.00 10.93
C ASP A 137 -12.11 -3.28 9.57
N GLN A 138 -12.85 -3.95 8.68
CA GLN A 138 -12.46 -4.12 7.28
C GLN A 138 -12.20 -2.77 6.61
N LEU A 139 -13.13 -1.82 6.77
CA LEU A 139 -13.00 -0.49 6.19
C LEU A 139 -11.82 0.28 6.80
N ALA A 140 -11.68 0.26 8.12
CA ALA A 140 -10.60 0.96 8.82
C ALA A 140 -9.22 0.44 8.38
N ALA A 141 -9.02 -0.88 8.41
CA ALA A 141 -7.77 -1.50 7.99
C ALA A 141 -7.44 -1.15 6.53
N ALA A 142 -8.42 -1.27 5.63
CA ALA A 142 -8.21 -1.03 4.22
C ALA A 142 -7.99 0.46 3.87
N LEU A 143 -8.81 1.36 4.43
CA LEU A 143 -8.77 2.78 4.09
C LEU A 143 -7.48 3.44 4.59
N PHE A 144 -7.14 3.24 5.85
CA PHE A 144 -5.98 3.88 6.48
C PHE A 144 -4.69 3.09 6.24
N GLY A 145 -4.77 1.76 6.18
CA GLY A 145 -3.66 0.91 5.75
C GLY A 145 -3.18 1.26 4.34
N SER A 146 -4.09 1.65 3.44
CA SER A 146 -3.70 2.13 2.11
C SER A 146 -2.78 3.34 2.17
N ASN A 147 -3.04 4.30 3.06
CA ASN A 147 -2.19 5.49 3.20
C ASN A 147 -0.82 5.11 3.78
N LEU A 148 -0.80 4.30 4.84
CA LEU A 148 0.43 3.85 5.49
C LEU A 148 1.33 3.08 4.52
N VAL A 149 0.78 2.12 3.76
CA VAL A 149 1.56 1.32 2.82
C VAL A 149 2.09 2.18 1.66
N ASN A 150 1.32 3.16 1.16
CA ASN A 150 1.83 4.10 0.17
C ASN A 150 2.95 5.00 0.71
N ALA A 151 2.83 5.45 1.96
CA ALA A 151 3.87 6.23 2.61
C ALA A 151 5.14 5.40 2.80
N ALA A 152 4.99 4.18 3.31
CA ALA A 152 6.06 3.20 3.50
C ALA A 152 6.79 2.90 2.20
N GLU A 153 6.05 2.68 1.11
CA GLU A 153 6.61 2.46 -0.22
C GLU A 153 7.47 3.66 -0.66
N ILE A 154 6.98 4.90 -0.54
CA ILE A 154 7.76 6.09 -0.88
C ILE A 154 9.03 6.15 -0.02
N ILE A 155 8.92 6.01 1.29
CA ILE A 155 10.04 6.15 2.23
C ILE A 155 11.08 5.04 2.01
N ARG A 156 10.68 3.76 1.90
CA ARG A 156 11.57 2.61 1.70
C ARG A 156 12.51 2.81 0.51
N TYR A 157 12.02 3.40 -0.57
CA TYR A 157 12.77 3.55 -1.82
C TYR A 157 13.30 4.95 -2.08
N THR A 158 13.04 5.94 -1.22
CA THR A 158 13.57 7.32 -1.38
C THR A 158 14.33 7.85 -0.15
N TYR A 159 14.21 7.20 1.01
CA TYR A 159 14.83 7.60 2.27
C TYR A 159 15.32 6.37 3.06
N SER A 160 16.13 5.52 2.44
CA SER A 160 16.62 4.28 3.06
C SER A 160 17.73 4.52 4.08
N GLY A 161 17.84 3.67 5.10
CA GLY A 161 18.92 3.70 6.10
C GLY A 161 20.32 3.48 5.52
N ALA A 162 20.42 2.94 4.30
CA ALA A 162 21.68 2.85 3.57
C ALA A 162 22.11 4.18 2.92
N SER A 163 21.15 5.07 2.64
CA SER A 163 21.38 6.35 1.95
C SER A 163 21.41 7.55 2.92
N TYR A 164 20.75 7.42 4.08
CA TYR A 164 20.60 8.50 5.05
C TYR A 164 20.84 7.96 6.46
N SER A 165 21.54 8.74 7.30
CA SER A 165 21.79 8.36 8.70
C SER A 165 20.51 8.25 9.52
N GLY A 166 19.46 9.01 9.16
CA GLY A 166 18.10 8.89 9.73
C GLY A 166 17.15 8.08 8.87
N GLY A 167 17.64 7.43 7.81
CA GLY A 167 16.82 6.71 6.85
C GLY A 167 16.13 5.48 7.45
N TRP A 168 15.03 5.06 6.83
CA TRP A 168 14.23 3.95 7.32
C TRP A 168 15.02 2.63 7.22
N THR A 169 15.19 1.96 8.35
CA THR A 169 16.07 0.79 8.46
C THR A 169 15.37 -0.48 7.99
N ALA A 170 16.15 -1.48 7.55
CA ALA A 170 15.61 -2.79 7.15
C ALA A 170 14.78 -3.43 8.29
N SER A 171 15.28 -3.38 9.53
CA SER A 171 14.53 -3.90 10.68
C SER A 171 13.20 -3.18 10.91
N SER A 172 13.14 -1.86 10.74
CA SER A 172 11.89 -1.10 10.87
C SER A 172 10.91 -1.42 9.74
N ILE A 173 11.42 -1.66 8.52
CA ILE A 173 10.61 -2.11 7.37
C ILE A 173 10.03 -3.49 7.65
N ASP A 174 10.83 -4.42 8.20
CA ASP A 174 10.37 -5.78 8.54
C ASP A 174 9.26 -5.73 9.60
N THR A 175 9.47 -4.97 10.67
CA THR A 175 8.46 -4.75 11.73
C THR A 175 7.16 -4.18 11.17
N PHE A 176 7.24 -3.15 10.30
CA PHE A 176 6.05 -2.61 9.65
C PHE A 176 5.40 -3.61 8.69
N SER A 177 6.18 -4.41 7.98
CA SER A 177 5.68 -5.46 7.07
C SER A 177 4.89 -6.53 7.83
N THR A 178 5.36 -6.92 9.02
CA THR A 178 4.63 -7.81 9.94
C THR A 178 3.29 -7.19 10.33
N MET A 179 3.24 -5.92 10.72
CA MET A 179 1.96 -5.24 11.03
C MET A 179 0.99 -5.24 9.84
N VAL A 180 1.49 -4.96 8.62
CA VAL A 180 0.66 -5.00 7.41
C VAL A 180 0.08 -6.40 7.21
N ASN A 181 0.91 -7.44 7.29
CA ASN A 181 0.51 -8.82 7.00
C ASN A 181 -0.36 -9.46 8.09
N ASP A 182 -0.04 -9.21 9.36
CA ASP A 182 -0.63 -9.94 10.48
C ASP A 182 -1.81 -9.18 11.09
N VAL A 183 -1.92 -7.87 10.83
CA VAL A 183 -2.99 -7.04 11.42
C VAL A 183 -3.90 -6.41 10.40
N LEU A 184 -3.37 -5.80 9.34
CA LEU A 184 -4.20 -5.05 8.39
C LEU A 184 -4.78 -5.94 7.29
N VAL A 185 -4.01 -6.92 6.80
CA VAL A 185 -4.45 -7.86 5.76
C VAL A 185 -5.60 -8.77 6.21
N PRO A 186 -5.63 -9.37 7.42
CA PRO A 186 -6.70 -10.28 7.80
C PRO A 186 -8.10 -9.66 7.73
N PRO A 187 -8.40 -8.50 8.35
CA PRO A 187 -9.72 -7.87 8.23
C PRO A 187 -10.00 -7.33 6.82
N ALA A 188 -9.00 -6.82 6.10
CA ALA A 188 -9.19 -6.28 4.75
C ALA A 188 -9.40 -7.37 3.68
N SER A 189 -8.92 -8.60 3.91
CA SER A 189 -9.00 -9.71 2.94
C SER A 189 -10.26 -10.56 3.09
N LEU A 190 -11.12 -10.27 4.07
CA LEU A 190 -12.37 -11.01 4.28
C LEU A 190 -13.22 -10.96 3.01
N THR A 191 -13.65 -12.11 2.48
CA THR A 191 -14.44 -12.27 1.24
C THR A 191 -15.82 -12.89 1.39
N ASN A 192 -16.08 -13.54 2.53
CA ASN A 192 -17.32 -14.27 2.80
C ASN A 192 -17.92 -13.80 4.12
N SER A 193 -19.25 -13.60 4.16
CA SER A 193 -19.94 -13.13 5.36
C SER A 193 -19.58 -13.99 6.56
N THR A 194 -19.26 -13.35 7.68
CA THR A 194 -19.05 -14.00 8.97
C THR A 194 -20.26 -13.74 9.86
N PRO A 195 -20.46 -14.47 10.98
CA PRO A 195 -21.49 -14.14 11.97
C PRO A 195 -21.43 -12.69 12.49
N ALA A 196 -20.29 -12.06 12.27
CA ALA A 196 -19.91 -10.73 12.68
C ALA A 196 -20.06 -9.66 11.59
N VAL A 197 -20.00 -10.07 10.31
CA VAL A 197 -20.04 -9.14 9.17
C VAL A 197 -20.85 -9.74 8.02
N SER A 198 -22.04 -9.20 7.78
CA SER A 198 -22.96 -9.69 6.75
C SER A 198 -22.72 -9.14 5.34
N TYR A 199 -21.97 -8.03 5.19
CA TYR A 199 -21.89 -7.26 3.92
C TYR A 199 -20.46 -6.83 3.52
N LEU A 200 -19.52 -7.78 3.45
CA LEU A 200 -18.07 -7.52 3.28
C LEU A 200 -17.64 -6.87 1.94
N PHE A 201 -18.50 -6.78 0.93
CA PHE A 201 -18.15 -6.23 -0.40
C PHE A 201 -19.11 -5.17 -0.92
N GLN A 202 -19.94 -4.61 -0.05
CA GLN A 202 -20.85 -3.57 -0.51
C GLN A 202 -20.17 -2.20 -0.48
N ALA A 203 -20.32 -1.45 -1.58
CA ALA A 203 -19.91 -0.07 -1.71
C ALA A 203 -18.43 0.20 -1.37
N ASN A 204 -18.16 1.09 -0.42
CA ASN A 204 -16.83 1.56 -0.10
C ASN A 204 -15.97 0.52 0.63
N TRP A 205 -16.56 -0.43 1.36
CA TRP A 205 -15.80 -1.44 2.12
C TRP A 205 -15.04 -2.41 1.22
N GLY A 206 -15.69 -2.95 0.19
CA GLY A 206 -15.06 -3.86 -0.78
C GLY A 206 -14.01 -3.15 -1.62
N THR A 207 -14.34 -1.97 -2.15
CA THR A 207 -13.43 -1.19 -3.02
C THR A 207 -12.21 -0.67 -2.27
N SER A 208 -12.34 -0.27 -0.99
CA SER A 208 -11.16 0.07 -0.18
C SER A 208 -10.29 -1.16 0.07
N SER A 209 -10.91 -2.30 0.33
CA SER A 209 -10.21 -3.58 0.58
C SER A 209 -9.41 -4.01 -0.64
N GLU A 210 -9.99 -3.96 -1.82
CA GLU A 210 -9.29 -4.20 -3.10
C GLU A 210 -8.06 -3.31 -3.26
N LYS A 211 -8.24 -2.00 -3.06
CA LYS A 211 -7.16 -1.02 -3.15
C LYS A 211 -6.03 -1.37 -2.18
N PHE A 212 -6.37 -1.68 -0.94
CA PHE A 212 -5.38 -2.02 0.08
C PHE A 212 -4.66 -3.33 -0.23
N MET A 213 -5.39 -4.38 -0.59
CA MET A 213 -4.80 -5.68 -0.91
C MET A 213 -3.86 -5.62 -2.11
N LEU A 214 -4.14 -4.75 -3.10
CA LEU A 214 -3.23 -4.48 -4.22
C LEU A 214 -1.98 -3.74 -3.76
N ALA A 215 -2.15 -2.73 -2.91
CA ALA A 215 -1.05 -1.95 -2.36
C ALA A 215 -0.13 -2.79 -1.46
N SER A 216 -0.70 -3.61 -0.58
CA SER A 216 0.06 -4.49 0.31
C SER A 216 0.81 -5.57 -0.47
N ALA A 217 0.21 -6.13 -1.53
CA ALA A 217 0.87 -7.12 -2.39
C ALA A 217 2.14 -6.57 -3.04
N VAL A 218 2.07 -5.33 -3.53
CA VAL A 218 3.24 -4.63 -4.06
C VAL A 218 4.27 -4.46 -2.95
N PHE A 219 3.92 -3.79 -1.85
CA PHE A 219 4.86 -3.46 -0.76
C PHE A 219 5.54 -4.69 -0.12
N LEU A 220 4.77 -5.74 0.14
CA LEU A 220 5.24 -7.00 0.72
C LEU A 220 5.88 -7.93 -0.32
N GLU A 221 5.79 -7.59 -1.61
CA GLU A 221 6.21 -8.42 -2.73
C GLU A 221 5.53 -9.80 -2.76
N THR A 222 4.32 -9.90 -2.19
CA THR A 222 3.56 -11.13 -2.04
C THR A 222 2.43 -11.23 -3.07
N PRO A 223 2.23 -12.40 -3.69
CA PRO A 223 1.10 -12.61 -4.60
C PRO A 223 -0.17 -12.91 -3.79
N HIS A 224 -0.72 -11.90 -3.08
CA HIS A 224 -1.98 -12.05 -2.33
C HIS A 224 -3.16 -12.50 -3.24
N PHE A 225 -3.05 -12.31 -4.55
CA PHE A 225 -4.11 -12.58 -5.55
C PHE A 225 -4.10 -13.99 -6.15
N THR A 226 -3.29 -14.92 -5.65
CA THR A 226 -3.22 -16.28 -6.22
C THR A 226 -4.36 -17.20 -5.78
N THR A 227 -5.14 -16.83 -4.75
CA THR A 227 -6.22 -17.67 -4.19
C THR A 227 -7.59 -16.98 -4.12
N THR A 228 -7.67 -15.66 -4.24
CA THR A 228 -8.96 -14.95 -4.25
C THR A 228 -9.61 -15.06 -5.64
N PRO A 229 -10.80 -15.67 -5.79
CA PRO A 229 -11.44 -15.79 -7.07
C PRO A 229 -11.65 -14.41 -7.71
N LYS A 230 -11.16 -14.24 -8.95
CA LYS A 230 -11.39 -13.06 -9.82
C LYS A 230 -12.87 -12.61 -9.89
N ASN A 231 -13.79 -13.49 -9.50
CA ASN A 231 -15.23 -13.30 -9.55
C ASN A 231 -15.82 -12.58 -8.32
N GLN A 232 -15.03 -12.33 -7.26
CA GLN A 232 -15.53 -11.64 -6.05
C GLN A 232 -15.43 -10.10 -6.14
N PHE A 233 -14.56 -9.58 -7.01
CA PHE A 233 -14.35 -8.13 -7.18
C PHE A 233 -15.14 -7.53 -8.36
N CYS A 234 -15.76 -8.37 -9.20
CA CYS A 234 -16.67 -7.88 -10.24
C CYS A 234 -18.09 -7.82 -9.63
N ILE A 235 -18.65 -6.63 -9.38
CA ILE A 235 -20.07 -6.47 -9.06
C ILE A 235 -20.88 -6.77 -10.34
N PRO A 236 -21.70 -7.83 -10.41
CA PRO A 236 -22.65 -7.96 -11.51
C PRO A 236 -23.71 -6.84 -11.41
N PRO A 237 -24.06 -6.15 -12.50
CA PRO A 237 -23.85 -6.52 -13.90
C PRO A 237 -22.93 -5.52 -14.63
N ALA A 238 -21.64 -5.42 -14.28
CA ALA A 238 -20.70 -4.66 -15.10
C ALA A 238 -20.03 -5.59 -16.15
N PRO A 239 -20.24 -5.39 -17.46
CA PRO A 239 -19.70 -6.27 -18.52
C PRO A 239 -18.21 -6.03 -18.81
N ILE A 240 -17.50 -5.26 -17.98
CA ILE A 240 -16.10 -4.90 -18.21
C ILE A 240 -15.36 -5.01 -16.88
N CYS A 241 -14.89 -6.22 -16.56
CA CYS A 241 -13.88 -6.37 -15.53
C CYS A 241 -12.54 -6.00 -16.20
N PRO A 242 -11.79 -4.97 -15.73
CA PRO A 242 -10.49 -4.67 -16.30
C PRO A 242 -9.62 -5.91 -16.11
N VAL A 243 -9.27 -6.56 -17.21
CA VAL A 243 -8.22 -7.57 -17.21
C VAL A 243 -6.96 -6.82 -16.78
N LEU A 244 -6.57 -6.94 -15.52
CA LEU A 244 -5.24 -6.51 -15.10
C LEU A 244 -4.27 -7.35 -15.93
N PHE A 245 -3.59 -6.68 -16.86
CA PHE A 245 -2.83 -7.26 -17.97
C PHE A 245 -1.91 -8.40 -17.50
N LEU A 246 -2.30 -9.64 -17.79
CA LEU A 246 -1.34 -10.66 -18.17
C LEU A 246 -1.26 -10.61 -19.70
N PRO A 247 -0.18 -10.13 -20.33
CA PRO A 247 -0.03 -10.32 -21.75
C PRO A 247 0.06 -11.84 -22.02
N PRO A 248 -0.57 -12.35 -23.10
CA PRO A 248 -0.25 -13.69 -23.58
C PRO A 248 1.25 -13.74 -23.86
N ALA A 249 1.90 -14.80 -23.39
CA ALA A 249 3.35 -14.99 -23.34
C ALA A 249 4.12 -14.38 -24.54
N ARG A 250 4.52 -13.10 -24.42
CA ARG A 250 5.61 -12.51 -25.20
C ARG A 250 6.08 -11.17 -24.61
N ALA A 251 7.39 -11.14 -24.35
CA ALA A 251 8.25 -10.06 -23.89
C ALA A 251 8.00 -9.49 -22.47
N PRO A 252 9.08 -9.20 -21.72
CA PRO A 252 9.01 -8.74 -20.34
C PRO A 252 8.49 -7.30 -20.30
N ARG A 253 7.42 -7.06 -19.53
CA ARG A 253 7.05 -5.73 -19.05
C ARG A 253 6.83 -5.80 -17.55
N ALA A 254 7.43 -4.87 -16.84
CA ALA A 254 7.32 -4.73 -15.40
C ALA A 254 5.88 -4.33 -15.03
N ILE A 255 5.37 -4.85 -13.89
CA ILE A 255 4.00 -4.58 -13.44
C ILE A 255 4.01 -3.24 -12.68
N ALA A 256 3.36 -2.24 -13.26
CA ALA A 256 3.02 -0.99 -12.58
C ALA A 256 1.50 -0.78 -12.65
N ILE A 257 0.87 -0.38 -11.55
CA ILE A 257 -0.53 0.06 -11.53
C ILE A 257 -0.58 1.48 -12.12
N SER A 258 -0.33 1.62 -13.42
CA SER A 258 -0.46 2.91 -14.11
C SER A 258 -1.29 2.76 -15.38
N SER A 259 -2.61 2.66 -15.22
CA SER A 259 -3.57 2.70 -16.32
C SER A 259 -4.81 3.52 -15.94
N ILE A 260 -4.61 4.75 -15.47
CA ILE A 260 -5.58 5.85 -15.56
C ILE A 260 -4.79 7.15 -15.79
N ARG A 261 -4.06 7.25 -16.90
CA ARG A 261 -3.35 8.48 -17.27
C ARG A 261 -3.35 8.63 -18.78
N ASN A 262 -4.46 9.14 -19.28
CA ASN A 262 -4.60 9.88 -20.53
C ASN A 262 -5.96 10.59 -20.46
N LEU A 263 -5.97 11.76 -19.82
CA LEU A 263 -6.87 12.84 -20.17
C LEU A 263 -5.97 14.06 -20.26
N ASP A 264 -5.92 14.61 -21.47
CA ASP A 264 -5.23 15.86 -21.83
C ASP A 264 -5.68 17.04 -20.98
#